data_AF-A0A2T9Z6R3-F1
#
_entry.id   AF-A0A2T9Z6R3-F1
#
_cell.length_a   1.000
_cell.length_b   1.000
_cell.length_c   1.000
_cell.angle_alpha   90.00
_cell.angle_beta   90.00
_cell.angle_gamma   90.00
#
_symmetry.space_group_name_H-M   'P 1'
#
loop_
_entity.id
_entity.type
_entity.pdbx_description
1 polymer ?
#
loop_
_entity_poly.entity_id
_entity_poly.type
_entity_poly.pdbx_seq_one_letter_code
_entity_poly.pdbx_strand_id
1 'polypeptide(L)'
;MIEYDRQRNMNREGLRALKTKKEIEKKVVFNANGVLIQLPSRKAKEIIESNQKQLEKTIDLARYRMKENTSKLAELESNENLMTTMASFQLNSISASEIYESIEKPKQ
;
A
#
# COMPACT_ATOMS: atom_id res chain seq x y z
N MET A 1 4.62 7.55 6.73
CA MET A 1 5.04 6.80 5.52
C MET A 1 6.05 5.74 5.87
N ILE A 2 7.23 6.09 6.41
CA ILE A 2 8.27 5.13 6.82
C ILE A 2 7.74 4.05 7.77
N GLU A 3 6.99 4.44 8.80
CA GLU A 3 6.44 3.48 9.77
C GLU A 3 5.39 2.55 9.15
N TYR A 4 4.52 3.08 8.28
CA TYR A 4 3.57 2.26 7.54
C TYR A 4 4.28 1.28 6.59
N ASP A 5 5.36 1.70 5.94
CA ASP A 5 6.16 0.81 5.09
C ASP A 5 6.88 -0.27 5.92
N ARG A 6 7.40 0.09 7.10
CA ARG A 6 8.00 -0.87 8.05
C ARG A 6 6.97 -1.92 8.47
N GLN A 7 5.78 -1.49 8.90
CA GLN A 7 4.69 -2.39 9.30
C GLN A 7 4.24 -3.28 8.13
N ARG A 8 4.16 -2.73 6.91
CA ARG A 8 3.83 -3.47 5.70
C ARG A 8 4.84 -4.57 5.42
N ASN A 9 6.13 -4.28 5.57
CA ASN A 9 7.17 -5.28 5.38
C ASN A 9 7.09 -6.40 6.45
N MET A 10 6.88 -6.02 7.71
CA MET A 10 6.69 -6.99 8.81
C MET A 10 5.50 -7.92 8.56
N ASN A 11 4.37 -7.39 8.07
CA ASN A 11 3.21 -8.19 7.69
C ASN A 11 3.54 -9.18 6.56
N ARG A 12 4.28 -8.75 5.53
CA ARG A 12 4.71 -9.64 4.43
C ARG A 12 5.61 -10.76 4.94
N GLU A 13 6.54 -10.45 5.83
CA GLU A 13 7.42 -11.45 6.46
C GLU A 13 6.62 -12.43 7.33
N GLY A 14 5.68 -11.94 8.13
CA GLY A 14 4.77 -12.76 8.93
C GLY A 14 3.93 -13.72 8.07
N LEU A 15 3.34 -13.23 6.98
CA LEU A 15 2.57 -14.06 6.04
C LEU A 15 3.43 -15.12 5.34
N ARG A 16 4.68 -14.78 4.99
CA ARG A 16 5.64 -15.76 4.44
C ARG A 16 5.96 -16.85 5.46
N ALA A 17 6.22 -16.47 6.71
CA ALA A 17 6.49 -17.43 7.79
C ALA A 17 5.31 -18.36 8.06
N LEU A 18 4.07 -17.86 7.92
CA LEU A 18 2.85 -18.65 8.05
C LEU A 18 2.63 -19.63 6.88
N LYS A 19 3.02 -19.26 5.64
CA LYS A 19 2.90 -20.15 4.47
C LYS A 19 3.86 -21.34 4.51
N THR A 20 5.07 -21.16 5.02
CA THR A 20 6.10 -22.22 5.05
C THR A 20 5.81 -23.30 6.10
N LYS A 21 5.02 -23.00 7.14
CA LYS A 21 4.64 -23.96 8.18
C LYS A 21 3.36 -24.69 7.75
N LYS A 22 3.47 -25.99 7.39
CA LYS A 22 2.33 -26.87 7.04
C LYS A 22 1.15 -26.67 8.01
N GLU A 23 -0.06 -26.56 7.44
CA GLU A 23 -1.34 -26.11 8.04
C GLU A 23 -1.88 -26.91 9.25
N ILE A 24 -1.11 -27.85 9.80
CA ILE A 24 -1.54 -28.66 10.94
C ILE A 24 -1.51 -27.78 12.20
N GLU A 25 -2.64 -27.17 12.54
CA GLU A 25 -3.09 -26.68 13.86
C GLU A 25 -2.03 -26.13 14.84
N LYS A 26 -0.97 -25.50 14.33
CA LYS A 26 0.01 -24.84 15.18
C LYS A 26 -0.56 -23.52 15.66
N LYS A 27 -0.55 -23.34 16.98
CA LYS A 27 -0.78 -22.03 17.57
C LYS A 27 0.41 -21.13 17.25
N VAL A 28 0.15 -19.93 16.77
CA VAL A 28 1.15 -18.92 16.44
C VAL A 28 1.00 -17.77 17.43
N VAL A 29 2.13 -17.33 17.97
CA VAL A 29 2.21 -16.12 18.78
C VAL A 29 2.64 -14.98 17.87
N PHE A 30 1.89 -13.88 17.90
CA PHE A 30 2.26 -12.66 17.20
C PHE A 30 2.07 -11.45 18.13
N ASN A 31 2.82 -10.39 17.86
CA ASN A 31 2.75 -9.15 18.62
C ASN A 31 1.73 -8.20 17.98
N ALA A 32 0.75 -7.74 18.76
CA ALA A 32 -0.18 -6.70 18.40
C ALA A 32 -0.03 -5.53 19.39
N ASN A 33 0.61 -4.45 18.96
CA ASN A 33 0.81 -3.22 19.74
C ASN A 33 1.43 -3.45 21.14
N GLY A 34 2.46 -4.28 21.21
CA GLY A 34 3.16 -4.60 22.46
C GLY A 34 2.55 -5.77 23.24
N VAL A 35 1.41 -6.31 22.81
CA VAL A 35 0.76 -7.47 23.42
C VAL A 35 1.05 -8.72 22.60
N LEU A 36 1.45 -9.80 23.27
CA LEU A 36 1.62 -11.12 22.64
C LEU A 36 0.29 -11.86 22.65
N ILE A 37 -0.19 -12.24 21.46
CA ILE A 37 -1.46 -12.96 21.29
C ILE A 37 -1.18 -14.29 20.62
N GLN A 38 -1.74 -15.37 21.17
CA GLN A 38 -1.64 -16.71 20.61
C GLN A 38 -2.96 -17.09 19.92
N LEU A 39 -2.90 -17.37 18.62
CA LEU A 39 -4.06 -17.78 17.82
C LEU A 39 -3.73 -18.98 16.93
N PRO A 40 -4.74 -19.75 16.47
CA PRO A 40 -4.54 -20.71 15.40
C PRO A 40 -3.95 -20.02 14.15
N SER A 41 -3.01 -20.69 13.45
CA SER A 41 -2.36 -20.17 12.24
C SER A 41 -3.33 -19.55 11.22
N ARG A 42 -4.48 -20.19 11.00
CA ARG A 42 -5.51 -19.71 10.07
C ARG A 42 -6.05 -18.34 10.50
N LYS A 43 -6.36 -18.16 11.79
CA LYS A 43 -6.90 -16.91 12.31
C LYS A 43 -5.86 -15.80 12.33
N ALA A 44 -4.62 -16.13 12.68
CA ALA A 44 -3.51 -15.19 12.60
C ALA A 44 -3.29 -14.70 11.15
N LYS A 45 -3.37 -15.60 10.16
CA LYS A 45 -3.29 -15.24 8.75
C LYS A 45 -4.39 -14.27 8.32
N GLU A 46 -5.66 -14.57 8.64
CA GLU A 46 -6.80 -13.70 8.32
C GLU A 46 -6.61 -12.28 8.89
N ILE A 47 -6.14 -12.16 10.14
CA ILE A 47 -5.91 -10.88 10.80
C ILE A 47 -4.78 -10.10 10.09
N ILE A 48 -3.64 -10.75 9.82
CA ILE A 48 -2.51 -10.09 9.16
C ILE A 48 -2.87 -9.68 7.72
N GLU A 49 -3.62 -10.50 6.99
CA GLU A 49 -4.11 -10.16 5.64
C GLU A 49 -5.09 -8.97 5.66
N SER A 50 -6.01 -8.94 6.63
CA SER A 50 -6.93 -7.81 6.81
C SER A 50 -6.18 -6.52 7.14
N ASN A 51 -5.23 -6.59 8.08
CA ASN A 51 -4.39 -5.46 8.46
C ASN A 51 -3.53 -4.97 7.29
N GLN A 52 -2.93 -5.87 6.51
CA GLN A 52 -2.19 -5.55 5.29
C GLN A 52 -3.03 -4.74 4.30
N LYS A 53 -4.27 -5.17 4.03
CA LYS A 53 -5.20 -4.45 3.13
C LYS A 53 -5.57 -3.07 3.65
N GLN A 54 -5.80 -2.94 4.96
CA GLN A 54 -6.13 -1.64 5.57
C GLN A 54 -4.92 -0.69 5.53
N LEU A 55 -3.72 -1.23 5.73
CA LEU A 55 -2.47 -0.47 5.68
C LEU A 55 -2.20 0.04 4.27
N GLU A 56 -2.40 -0.78 3.24
CA GLU A 56 -2.30 -0.37 1.83
C GLU A 56 -3.24 0.79 1.52
N LYS A 57 -4.52 0.68 1.86
CA LYS A 57 -5.49 1.78 1.70
C LYS A 57 -5.07 3.06 2.40
N THR A 58 -4.52 2.93 3.62
CA THR A 58 -4.09 4.09 4.41
C THR A 58 -2.87 4.76 3.80
N ILE A 59 -1.91 3.97 3.30
CA ILE A 59 -0.73 4.48 2.58
C ILE A 59 -1.16 5.23 1.31
N ASP A 60 -2.06 4.65 0.53
CA ASP A 60 -2.52 5.26 -0.72
C ASP A 60 -3.29 6.55 -0.46
N LEU A 61 -4.16 6.57 0.56
CA LEU A 61 -4.85 7.78 0.98
C LEU A 61 -3.87 8.87 1.49
N ALA A 62 -2.86 8.47 2.26
CA ALA A 62 -1.84 9.41 2.74
C ALA A 62 -1.04 10.02 1.59
N ARG A 63 -0.64 9.21 0.60
CA ARG A 63 0.05 9.67 -0.62
C ARG A 63 -0.83 10.63 -1.42
N TYR A 64 -2.10 10.27 -1.61
CA TYR A 64 -3.07 11.11 -2.30
C TYR A 64 -3.20 12.48 -1.65
N ARG A 65 -3.42 12.52 -0.33
CA ARG A 65 -3.54 13.77 0.43
C ARG A 65 -2.27 14.61 0.40
N MET A 66 -1.11 13.98 0.52
CA MET A 66 0.18 14.68 0.42
C MET A 66 0.32 15.35 -0.95
N LYS A 67 0.00 14.63 -2.03
CA LYS A 67 0.06 15.15 -3.39
C LYS A 67 -0.92 16.30 -3.59
N GLU A 68 -2.18 16.13 -3.22
CA GLU A 68 -3.23 17.16 -3.33
C GLU A 68 -2.84 18.44 -2.59
N ASN A 69 -2.44 18.31 -1.32
CA ASN A 69 -2.03 19.46 -0.51
C ASN A 69 -0.78 20.15 -1.06
N THR A 70 0.19 19.38 -1.58
CA THR A 70 1.43 19.95 -2.14
C THR A 70 1.16 20.66 -3.46
N SER A 71 0.31 20.12 -4.33
CA SER A 71 -0.13 20.80 -5.56
C SER A 71 -0.85 22.10 -5.25
N LYS A 72 -1.81 22.07 -4.30
CA LYS A 72 -2.55 23.26 -3.89
C LYS A 72 -1.63 24.34 -3.29
N LEU A 73 -0.63 23.93 -2.50
CA LEU A 73 0.37 24.86 -1.97
C LEU A 73 1.20 25.48 -3.09
N ALA A 74 1.64 24.67 -4.06
CA ALA A 74 2.41 25.15 -5.21
C ALA A 74 1.64 26.20 -6.04
N GLU A 75 0.33 25.98 -6.23
CA GLU A 75 -0.56 26.94 -6.89
C GLU A 75 -0.67 28.25 -6.11
N LEU A 76 -0.91 28.17 -4.79
CA LEU A 76 -1.01 29.35 -3.92
C LEU A 76 0.29 30.16 -3.87
N GLU A 77 1.44 29.49 -3.93
CA GLU A 77 2.76 30.12 -3.92
C GLU A 77 3.23 30.54 -5.33
N SER A 78 2.47 30.25 -6.39
CA SER A 78 2.87 30.45 -7.79
C SER A 78 4.26 29.84 -8.11
N ASN A 79 4.57 28.71 -7.48
CA ASN A 79 5.88 28.06 -7.60
C ASN A 79 5.89 27.12 -8.82
N GLU A 80 6.24 27.65 -9.98
CA GLU A 80 6.26 26.92 -11.27
C GLU A 80 7.13 25.66 -11.25
N ASN A 81 8.27 25.69 -10.54
CA ASN A 81 9.15 24.54 -10.40
C ASN A 81 8.49 23.41 -9.60
N LEU A 82 7.79 23.76 -8.51
CA LEU A 82 7.07 22.78 -7.71
C LEU A 82 5.83 22.25 -8.44
N MET A 83 5.11 23.09 -9.17
CA MET A 83 3.99 22.65 -10.02
C MET A 83 4.44 21.66 -11.09
N THR A 84 5.53 21.95 -11.80
CA THR A 84 6.11 21.06 -12.82
C THR A 84 6.57 19.72 -12.22
N THR A 85 7.17 19.78 -11.02
CA THR A 85 7.58 18.59 -10.29
C THR A 85 6.36 17.77 -9.81
N MET A 86 5.29 18.42 -9.33
CA MET A 86 4.07 17.71 -8.94
C MET A 86 3.36 17.08 -10.14
N ALA A 87 3.42 17.71 -11.32
CA ALA A 87 2.93 17.16 -12.58
C ALA A 87 3.65 15.85 -12.96
N SER A 88 4.97 15.78 -12.77
CA SER A 88 5.75 14.57 -13.06
C SER A 88 5.50 13.43 -12.06
N PHE A 89 5.21 13.73 -10.79
CA PHE A 89 4.75 12.73 -9.81
C PHE A 89 3.33 12.20 -10.09
N GLN A 90 2.60 12.75 -11.06
CA GLN A 90 1.30 12.23 -11.48
C GLN A 90 1.38 11.13 -12.54
N LEU A 91 2.58 10.80 -13.00
CA LEU A 91 2.79 9.76 -13.98
C LEU A 91 2.49 8.39 -13.36
N ASN A 92 1.44 7.74 -13.87
CA ASN A 92 1.14 6.35 -13.55
C ASN A 92 1.83 5.44 -14.58
N SER A 93 2.28 4.26 -14.14
CA SER A 93 2.73 3.22 -15.07
C SER A 93 1.54 2.73 -15.88
N ILE A 94 1.64 2.77 -17.21
CA ILE A 94 0.65 2.17 -18.10
C ILE A 94 0.99 0.70 -18.33
N SER A 95 0.00 -0.18 -18.21
CA SER A 95 0.14 -1.61 -18.50
C SER A 95 0.05 -1.89 -20.00
N ALA A 96 0.59 -3.03 -20.45
CA ALA A 96 0.57 -3.41 -21.86
C ALA A 96 -0.87 -3.57 -22.41
N SER A 97 -1.81 -4.00 -21.59
CA SER A 97 -3.23 -4.08 -21.94
C SER A 97 -3.87 -2.70 -22.09
N GLU A 98 -3.58 -1.76 -21.19
CA GLU A 98 -4.08 -0.38 -21.30
C GLU A 98 -3.53 0.35 -22.53
N ILE A 99 -2.28 0.06 -22.93
CA ILE A 99 -1.72 0.55 -24.20
C ILE A 99 -2.54 0.00 -25.37
N TYR A 100 -2.79 -1.31 -25.40
CA TYR A 100 -3.51 -1.95 -26.50
C TYR A 100 -4.93 -1.39 -26.65
N GLU A 101 -5.67 -1.25 -25.54
CA GLU A 101 -7.02 -0.68 -25.52
C GLU A 101 -7.05 0.79 -25.96
N SER A 102 -5.99 1.57 -25.69
CA SER A 102 -5.89 2.96 -26.12
C SER A 102 -5.64 3.14 -27.62
N ILE A 103 -5.09 2.11 -28.28
CA ILE A 103 -4.81 2.10 -29.72
C ILE A 103 -6.04 1.63 -30.51
N GLU A 104 -6.87 0.75 -29.95
CA GLU A 104 -8.06 0.20 -30.63
C GLU A 104 -9.31 1.09 -30.56
N LYS A 105 -9.38 2.09 -29.66
CA LYS A 105 -10.47 3.06 -29.64
C LYS A 105 -10.05 4.36 -30.34
N PRO A 106 -10.27 4.53 -31.65
CA PRO A 106 -10.26 5.87 -32.23
C PRO A 106 -11.33 6.69 -31.52
N LYS A 107 -10.95 7.88 -31.05
CA LYS A 107 -11.87 8.84 -30.42
C LYS A 107 -13.07 9.04 -31.35
N GLN A 108 -14.27 8.70 -30.88
CA GLN A 108 -15.52 9.23 -31.44
C GLN A 108 -15.64 10.71 -31.06
#